data_AF-A0A1C6EAL5-F1
#
_entry.id   AF-A0A1C6EAL5-F1
#
_cell.length_a   1.000
_cell.length_b   1.000
_cell.length_c   1.000
_cell.angle_alpha   90.00
_cell.angle_beta   90.00
_cell.angle_gamma   90.00
#
_symmetry.space_group_name_H-M   'P 1'
#
loop_
_entity.id
_entity.type
_entity.pdbx_description
1 polymer ?
#
loop_
_entity_poly.entity_id
_entity_poly.type
_entity_poly.pdbx_seq_one_letter_code
_entity_poly.pdbx_strand_id
1 'polypeptide(L)'
;MPLPEELEPKQPINGKELKIEASLSWKMNDGKIRFQVSSNIPEETPLMFTLRGKEYTAQCKSVAGNRISISEWFSDRGNPMKNGFYTIDVSCPIYSVLPEKIKKIFGERNRNICGQYVKFEPVGGNTIHFSYGLVLKNSKVQVIDMQQRISAL
;
A
#
# COMPACT_ATOMS: atom_id res chain seq x y z
N MET A 1 8.66 26.43 -11.91
CA MET A 1 7.78 27.22 -11.01
C MET A 1 7.71 26.49 -9.68
N PRO A 2 7.76 27.20 -8.54
CA PRO A 2 7.51 26.58 -7.24
C PRO A 2 6.07 26.08 -7.15
N LEU A 3 5.83 25.12 -6.25
CA LEU A 3 4.47 24.68 -5.93
C LEU A 3 3.71 25.85 -5.26
N PRO A 4 2.42 26.08 -5.60
CA PRO A 4 1.59 27.00 -4.84
C PRO A 4 1.60 26.63 -3.35
N GLU A 5 1.63 27.62 -2.46
CA GLU A 5 1.71 27.43 -1.00
C GLU A 5 0.60 26.51 -0.47
N GLU A 6 -0.61 26.59 -1.04
CA GLU A 6 -1.75 25.73 -0.72
C GLU A 6 -1.51 24.24 -1.01
N LEU A 7 -0.62 23.96 -1.98
CA LEU A 7 -0.23 22.64 -2.42
C LEU A 7 1.04 22.14 -1.73
N GLU A 8 1.67 22.90 -0.84
CA GLU A 8 2.83 22.43 -0.07
C GLU A 8 2.46 21.35 0.97
N PRO A 9 3.42 20.54 1.44
CA PRO A 9 3.19 19.59 2.52
C PRO A 9 2.82 20.31 3.82
N LYS A 10 1.64 20.01 4.36
CA LYS A 10 1.23 20.49 5.68
C LYS A 10 1.81 19.57 6.75
N GLN A 11 2.39 20.14 7.81
CA GLN A 11 2.80 19.37 8.99
C GLN A 11 1.59 18.70 9.65
N PRO A 12 1.73 17.54 10.32
CA PRO A 12 0.67 16.96 11.13
C PRO A 12 0.10 17.95 12.15
N ILE A 13 -1.16 17.75 12.54
CA ILE A 13 -1.72 18.47 13.69
C ILE A 13 -1.08 17.89 14.95
N ASN A 14 -0.56 18.75 15.84
CA ASN A 14 0.13 18.33 17.07
C ASN A 14 -0.70 17.32 17.87
N GLY A 15 -0.11 16.17 18.17
CA GLY A 15 -0.73 15.07 18.90
C GLY A 15 -1.65 14.17 18.06
N LYS A 16 -1.73 14.40 16.74
CA LYS A 16 -2.50 13.57 15.79
C LYS A 16 -1.60 12.86 14.78
N GLU A 17 -0.29 12.90 14.96
CA GLU A 17 0.68 12.21 14.12
C GLU A 17 0.38 10.70 14.10
N LEU A 18 0.14 10.16 12.91
CA LEU A 18 -0.03 8.73 12.67
C LEU A 18 1.13 8.22 11.83
N LYS A 19 2.17 7.73 12.51
CA LYS A 19 3.30 7.07 11.85
C LYS A 19 2.84 5.72 11.32
N ILE A 20 2.74 5.57 10.00
CA ILE A 20 2.25 4.34 9.38
C ILE A 20 3.30 3.23 9.51
N GLU A 21 2.86 2.10 10.04
CA GLU A 21 3.62 0.87 10.16
C GLU A 21 2.86 -0.25 9.46
N ALA A 22 3.56 -1.04 8.64
CA ALA A 22 2.99 -2.10 7.86
C ALA A 22 4.01 -3.24 7.67
N SER A 23 3.52 -4.47 7.62
CA SER A 23 4.28 -5.66 7.24
C SER A 23 3.45 -6.51 6.30
N LEU A 24 4.12 -7.17 5.35
CA LEU A 24 3.48 -8.03 4.37
C LEU A 24 3.77 -9.51 4.68
N SER A 25 2.72 -10.31 4.75
CA SER A 25 2.79 -11.76 4.69
C SER A 25 1.94 -12.28 3.52
N TRP A 26 2.12 -13.55 3.18
CA TRP A 26 1.47 -14.16 2.03
C TRP A 26 1.04 -15.59 2.33
N LYS A 27 0.04 -16.04 1.58
CA LYS A 27 -0.41 -17.43 1.54
C LYS A 27 -0.46 -17.90 0.09
N MET A 28 -0.06 -19.14 -0.14
CA MET A 28 -0.14 -19.80 -1.43
C MET A 28 -1.12 -20.97 -1.33
N ASN A 29 -2.02 -21.09 -2.30
CA ASN A 29 -2.92 -22.23 -2.42
C ASN A 29 -3.09 -22.56 -3.90
N ASP A 30 -2.79 -23.79 -4.30
CA ASP A 30 -2.88 -24.24 -5.70
C ASP A 30 -2.18 -23.28 -6.69
N GLY A 31 -1.01 -22.76 -6.29
CA GLY A 31 -0.24 -21.80 -7.08
C GLY A 31 -0.85 -20.40 -7.20
N LYS A 32 -1.99 -20.12 -6.54
CA LYS A 32 -2.57 -18.79 -6.38
C LYS A 32 -2.03 -18.14 -5.13
N ILE A 33 -1.74 -16.85 -5.18
CA ILE A 33 -1.14 -16.10 -4.07
C ILE A 33 -2.13 -15.11 -3.48
N ARG A 34 -2.15 -15.00 -2.16
CA ARG A 34 -2.92 -14.00 -1.42
C ARG A 34 -2.00 -13.27 -0.46
N PHE A 35 -2.17 -11.97 -0.33
CA PHE A 35 -1.39 -11.13 0.55
C PHE A 35 -2.20 -10.76 1.79
N GLN A 36 -1.49 -10.64 2.91
CA GLN A 36 -2.01 -10.12 4.16
C GLN A 36 -1.09 -9.00 4.62
N VAL A 37 -1.65 -7.83 4.83
CA VAL A 37 -0.94 -6.67 5.38
C VAL A 37 -1.33 -6.55 6.83
N SER A 38 -0.36 -6.64 7.74
CA SER A 38 -0.57 -6.21 9.12
C SER A 38 -0.09 -4.78 9.28
N SER A 39 -0.97 -3.87 9.70
CA SER A 39 -0.66 -2.44 9.79
C SER A 39 -1.47 -1.72 10.86
N ASN A 40 -1.04 -0.51 11.21
CA ASN A 40 -1.82 0.41 12.05
C ASN A 40 -2.75 1.35 11.25
N ILE A 41 -3.01 1.03 9.97
CA ILE A 41 -3.94 1.79 9.13
C ILE A 41 -5.35 1.67 9.75
N PRO A 42 -6.08 2.79 9.92
CA PRO A 42 -7.40 2.77 10.54
C PRO A 42 -8.38 1.88 9.79
N GLU A 43 -9.23 1.20 10.55
CA GLU A 43 -10.30 0.37 10.02
C GLU A 43 -11.20 1.17 9.06
N GLU A 44 -11.74 0.49 8.05
CA GLU A 44 -12.54 1.09 6.97
C GLU A 44 -11.73 1.91 5.94
N THR A 45 -10.40 2.00 6.08
CA THR A 45 -9.57 2.66 5.07
C THR A 45 -9.54 1.82 3.79
N PRO A 46 -9.96 2.34 2.63
CA PRO A 46 -9.87 1.62 1.36
C PRO A 46 -8.39 1.44 0.96
N LEU A 47 -8.04 0.23 0.53
CA LEU A 47 -6.71 -0.13 0.05
C LEU A 47 -6.80 -0.76 -1.34
N MET A 48 -5.84 -0.42 -2.20
CA MET A 48 -5.68 -1.02 -3.50
C MET A 48 -4.41 -1.88 -3.50
N PHE A 49 -4.56 -3.16 -3.79
CA PHE A 49 -3.45 -4.08 -4.00
C PHE A 49 -3.23 -4.21 -5.50
N THR A 50 -2.02 -3.95 -5.98
CA THR A 50 -1.63 -4.04 -7.38
C THR A 50 -0.44 -4.99 -7.52
N LEU A 51 -0.65 -6.14 -8.14
CA LEU A 51 0.40 -7.11 -8.43
C LEU A 51 0.83 -6.97 -9.89
N ARG A 52 2.12 -6.71 -10.13
CA ARG A 52 2.72 -6.58 -11.47
C ARG A 52 3.82 -7.60 -11.68
N GLY A 53 3.97 -8.07 -12.90
CA GLY A 53 5.07 -8.91 -13.37
C GLY A 53 5.33 -8.64 -14.86
N LYS A 54 6.24 -9.40 -15.49
CA LYS A 54 6.70 -9.15 -16.87
C LYS A 54 5.56 -8.98 -17.90
N GLU A 55 4.52 -9.81 -17.80
CA GLU A 55 3.33 -9.76 -18.66
C GLU A 55 2.05 -9.97 -17.83
N TYR A 56 2.09 -9.49 -16.59
CA TYR A 56 1.04 -9.71 -15.61
C TYR A 56 0.72 -8.39 -14.90
N THR A 57 -0.55 -8.03 -14.84
CA THR A 57 -1.02 -6.95 -13.97
C THR A 57 -2.41 -7.30 -13.49
N ALA A 58 -2.59 -7.28 -12.18
CA ALA A 58 -3.88 -7.49 -11.54
C ALA A 58 -4.03 -6.54 -10.36
N GLN A 59 -5.26 -6.14 -10.09
CA GLN A 59 -5.59 -5.25 -8.98
C GLN A 59 -6.80 -5.78 -8.24
N CYS A 60 -6.79 -5.66 -6.92
CA CYS A 60 -7.98 -5.89 -6.11
C CYS A 60 -8.13 -4.80 -5.05
N LYS A 61 -9.38 -4.44 -4.78
CA LYS A 61 -9.72 -3.52 -3.68
C LYS A 61 -9.88 -4.34 -2.40
N SER A 62 -9.44 -3.77 -1.30
CA SER A 62 -9.66 -4.29 0.04
C SER A 62 -9.94 -3.13 0.97
N VAL A 63 -10.37 -3.44 2.19
CA VAL A 63 -10.62 -2.47 3.24
C VAL A 63 -9.78 -2.87 4.44
N ALA A 64 -9.14 -1.89 5.08
CA ALA A 64 -8.39 -2.12 6.29
C ALA A 64 -9.32 -2.67 7.38
N GLY A 65 -9.04 -3.89 7.84
CA GLY A 65 -9.69 -4.49 9.01
C GLY A 65 -8.94 -4.15 10.29
N ASN A 66 -9.33 -4.78 11.40
CA ASN A 66 -8.64 -4.62 12.68
C ASN A 66 -7.20 -5.15 12.58
N ARG A 67 -6.25 -4.24 12.35
CA ARG A 67 -4.81 -4.47 12.13
C ARG A 67 -4.43 -5.32 10.93
N ILE A 68 -5.36 -6.00 10.27
CA ILE A 68 -5.08 -6.92 9.16
C ILE A 68 -5.95 -6.55 7.96
N SER A 69 -5.32 -6.43 6.79
CA SER A 69 -5.97 -6.27 5.49
C SER A 69 -5.62 -7.45 4.61
N ILE A 70 -6.60 -8.03 3.91
CA ILE A 70 -6.41 -9.25 3.12
C ILE A 70 -6.75 -8.96 1.66
N SER A 71 -5.88 -9.36 0.74
CA SER A 71 -6.15 -9.26 -0.70
C SER A 71 -7.05 -10.41 -1.18
N GLU A 72 -7.57 -10.29 -2.39
CA GLU A 72 -8.10 -11.44 -3.11
C GLU A 72 -6.96 -12.41 -3.51
N TRP A 73 -7.34 -13.57 -4.06
CA TRP A 73 -6.38 -14.51 -4.63
C TRP A 73 -5.95 -14.04 -6.02
N PHE A 74 -4.67 -13.77 -6.19
CA PHE A 74 -4.05 -13.49 -7.49
C PHE A 74 -3.73 -14.80 -8.22
N SER A 75 -4.06 -14.83 -9.50
CA SER A 75 -3.86 -15.95 -10.43
C SER A 75 -3.59 -15.44 -11.84
N ASP A 76 -3.03 -16.27 -12.73
CA ASP A 76 -2.87 -15.97 -14.15
C ASP A 76 -4.05 -16.54 -14.95
N ARG A 77 -5.09 -15.71 -15.13
CA ARG A 77 -6.34 -16.09 -15.83
C ARG A 77 -6.98 -17.38 -15.26
N GLY A 78 -6.97 -17.51 -13.94
CA GLY A 78 -7.49 -18.68 -13.21
C GLY A 78 -6.45 -19.78 -12.96
N ASN A 79 -5.31 -19.76 -13.66
CA ASN A 79 -4.21 -20.70 -13.49
C ASN A 79 -3.24 -20.27 -12.38
N PRO A 80 -2.39 -21.19 -11.90
CA PRO A 80 -1.25 -20.86 -11.05
C PRO A 80 -0.42 -19.68 -11.56
N MET A 81 0.11 -18.88 -10.63
CA MET A 81 1.07 -17.84 -10.95
C MET A 81 2.32 -18.45 -11.57
N LYS A 82 2.81 -17.85 -12.66
CA LYS A 82 4.06 -18.26 -13.31
C LYS A 82 5.25 -17.96 -12.40
N ASN A 83 6.33 -18.71 -12.59
CA ASN A 83 7.60 -18.37 -11.96
C ASN A 83 8.13 -17.04 -12.52
N GLY A 84 8.71 -16.21 -11.66
CA GLY A 84 9.24 -14.93 -12.08
C GLY A 84 9.34 -13.92 -10.94
N PHE A 85 9.76 -12.72 -11.31
CA PHE A 85 9.75 -11.57 -10.42
C PHE A 85 8.45 -10.80 -10.57
N TYR A 86 7.86 -10.45 -9.43
CA TYR A 86 6.65 -9.65 -9.33
C TYR A 86 6.86 -8.51 -8.33
N THR A 87 6.06 -7.46 -8.44
CA THR A 87 5.98 -6.39 -7.45
C THR A 87 4.55 -6.29 -6.95
N ILE A 88 4.37 -6.25 -5.63
CA ILE A 88 3.09 -5.97 -5.00
C ILE A 88 3.14 -4.57 -4.41
N ASP A 89 2.33 -3.69 -4.98
CA ASP A 89 2.12 -2.33 -4.49
C ASP A 89 0.80 -2.29 -3.73
N VAL A 90 0.81 -1.73 -2.52
CA VAL A 90 -0.39 -1.46 -1.74
C VAL A 90 -0.46 0.04 -1.53
N SER A 91 -1.58 0.63 -1.96
CA SER A 91 -1.80 2.06 -1.86
C SER A 91 -3.16 2.40 -1.28
N CYS A 92 -3.21 3.56 -0.63
CA CYS A 92 -4.44 4.18 -0.18
C CYS A 92 -4.90 5.23 -1.21
N PRO A 93 -6.21 5.41 -1.45
CA PRO A 93 -6.71 6.55 -2.22
C PRO A 93 -6.32 7.90 -1.62
N ILE A 94 -6.33 8.92 -2.46
CA ILE A 94 -6.13 10.33 -2.07
C ILE A 94 -7.25 10.83 -1.15
N TYR A 95 -6.98 11.90 -0.40
CA TYR A 95 -7.87 12.47 0.62
C TYR A 95 -9.33 12.64 0.14
N SER A 96 -9.56 13.14 -1.07
CA SER A 96 -10.90 13.44 -1.59
C SER A 96 -11.82 12.22 -1.72
N VAL A 97 -11.24 11.02 -1.90
CA VAL A 97 -11.96 9.76 -2.11
C VAL A 97 -12.16 8.98 -0.81
N LEU A 98 -11.50 9.40 0.29
CA LEU A 98 -11.60 8.71 1.56
C LEU A 98 -12.97 8.90 2.23
N PRO A 99 -13.44 7.90 3.01
CA PRO A 99 -14.61 8.08 3.85
C PRO A 99 -14.40 9.21 4.87
N GLU A 100 -15.48 9.92 5.24
CA GLU A 100 -15.42 11.06 6.17
C GLU A 100 -14.79 10.72 7.52
N LYS A 101 -15.02 9.50 8.02
CA LYS A 101 -14.38 9.00 9.25
C LYS A 101 -12.86 8.98 9.11
N ILE A 102 -12.34 8.52 7.98
CA ILE A 102 -10.89 8.43 7.73
C ILE A 102 -10.31 9.82 7.47
N LYS A 103 -11.01 10.68 6.73
CA LYS A 103 -10.59 12.08 6.53
C LYS A 103 -10.36 12.82 7.84
N LYS A 104 -11.23 12.60 8.84
CA LYS A 104 -11.07 13.20 10.19
C LYS A 104 -9.82 12.71 10.91
N ILE A 105 -9.44 11.45 10.72
CA ILE A 105 -8.23 10.85 11.32
C ILE A 105 -6.98 11.33 10.59
N PHE A 106 -6.96 11.18 9.26
CA PHE A 106 -5.80 11.54 8.42
C PHE A 106 -5.60 13.05 8.29
N GLY A 107 -6.62 13.86 8.60
CA GLY A 107 -6.58 15.30 8.47
C GLY A 107 -6.61 15.75 7.01
N GLU A 108 -6.81 17.04 6.81
CA GLU A 108 -6.87 17.66 5.48
C GLU A 108 -5.63 17.30 4.64
N ARG A 109 -5.84 16.88 3.38
CA ARG A 109 -4.77 16.40 2.48
C ARG A 109 -3.90 15.30 3.11
N ASN A 110 -4.49 14.50 4.00
CA ASN A 110 -3.84 13.43 4.75
C ASN A 110 -2.61 13.87 5.57
N ARG A 111 -2.55 15.14 5.99
CA ARG A 111 -1.39 15.72 6.69
C ARG A 111 -0.95 14.98 7.97
N ASN A 112 -1.84 14.21 8.61
CA ASN A 112 -1.54 13.53 9.87
C ASN A 112 -0.78 12.22 9.68
N ILE A 113 -0.83 11.58 8.49
CA ILE A 113 -0.06 10.36 8.25
C ILE A 113 1.40 10.70 7.93
N CYS A 114 2.33 9.93 8.50
CA CYS A 114 3.76 10.12 8.29
C CYS A 114 4.53 8.79 8.34
N GLY A 115 5.85 8.84 8.12
CA GLY A 115 6.74 7.67 8.16
C GLY A 115 7.12 7.14 6.78
N GLN A 116 7.90 6.05 6.77
CA GLN A 116 8.55 5.52 5.56
C GLN A 116 7.58 5.02 4.47
N TYR A 117 6.34 4.70 4.85
CA TYR A 117 5.30 4.22 3.93
C TYR A 117 4.39 5.34 3.42
N VAL A 118 4.71 6.60 3.72
CA VAL A 118 3.93 7.77 3.29
C VAL A 118 4.74 8.56 2.27
N LYS A 119 4.12 8.85 1.13
CA LYS A 119 4.68 9.71 0.10
C LYS A 119 3.81 10.94 -0.07
N PHE A 120 4.44 12.08 -0.25
CA PHE A 120 3.74 13.33 -0.53
C PHE A 120 3.53 13.50 -2.02
N GLU A 121 2.30 13.77 -2.44
CA GLU A 121 1.95 14.17 -3.80
C GLU A 121 1.31 15.57 -3.78
N PRO A 122 1.75 16.51 -4.64
CA PRO A 122 1.21 17.87 -4.68
C PRO A 122 -0.31 17.96 -4.76
N VAL A 123 -0.96 17.11 -5.56
CA VAL A 123 -2.41 17.16 -5.78
C VAL A 123 -3.16 16.40 -4.68
N GLY A 124 -2.72 15.18 -4.36
CA GLY A 124 -3.41 14.27 -3.45
C GLY A 124 -3.12 14.51 -1.96
N GLY A 125 -2.04 15.23 -1.64
CA GLY A 125 -1.47 15.30 -0.31
C GLY A 125 -0.64 14.07 0.03
N ASN A 126 -0.57 13.72 1.31
CA ASN A 126 0.11 12.50 1.73
C ASN A 126 -0.68 11.25 1.31
N THR A 127 0.01 10.23 0.83
CA THR A 127 -0.59 8.98 0.41
C THR A 127 0.20 7.81 0.99
N ILE A 128 -0.51 6.81 1.52
CA ILE A 128 0.12 5.56 1.95
C ILE A 128 0.47 4.77 0.70
N HIS A 129 1.74 4.41 0.55
CA HIS A 129 2.21 3.56 -0.52
C HIS A 129 3.38 2.71 -0.05
N PHE A 130 3.23 1.39 -0.17
CA PHE A 130 4.33 0.47 0.06
C PHE A 130 4.40 -0.64 -0.97
N SER A 131 5.63 -1.04 -1.27
CA SER A 131 5.96 -1.92 -2.38
C SER A 131 6.89 -3.03 -1.91
N TYR A 132 6.62 -4.26 -2.33
CA TYR A 132 7.48 -5.41 -2.07
C TYR A 132 7.77 -6.13 -3.39
N GLY A 133 9.03 -6.55 -3.54
CA GLY A 133 9.45 -7.45 -4.60
C GLY A 133 9.15 -8.89 -4.19
N LEU A 134 8.73 -9.71 -5.14
CA LEU A 134 8.35 -11.10 -4.93
C LEU A 134 9.05 -11.95 -5.98
N VAL A 135 9.86 -12.92 -5.54
CA VAL A 135 10.42 -13.93 -6.43
C VAL A 135 9.62 -15.21 -6.25
N LEU A 136 8.85 -15.58 -7.27
CA LEU A 136 8.10 -16.82 -7.33
C LEU A 136 8.94 -17.89 -8.04
N LYS A 137 9.26 -18.97 -7.34
CA LYS A 137 9.98 -20.13 -7.90
C LYS A 137 9.44 -21.43 -7.30
N ASN A 138 8.84 -22.27 -8.13
CA ASN A 138 8.33 -23.60 -7.76
C ASN A 138 7.42 -23.53 -6.51
N SER A 139 6.44 -22.63 -6.53
CA SER A 139 5.49 -22.39 -5.44
C SER A 139 6.10 -21.87 -4.13
N LYS A 140 7.38 -21.49 -4.11
CA LYS A 140 8.00 -20.72 -3.03
C LYS A 140 7.99 -19.24 -3.40
N VAL A 141 7.70 -18.40 -2.42
CA VAL A 141 7.73 -16.94 -2.56
C VAL A 141 8.82 -16.40 -1.65
N GLN A 142 9.79 -15.70 -2.24
CA GLN A 142 10.72 -14.88 -1.49
C GLN A 142 10.27 -13.43 -1.56
N VAL A 143 10.15 -12.78 -0.41
CA VAL A 143 9.74 -11.37 -0.31
C VAL A 143 10.97 -10.51 -0.11
N ILE A 144 11.06 -9.43 -0.87
CA ILE A 144 12.11 -8.42 -0.80
C ILE A 144 11.43 -7.11 -0.44
N ASP A 145 11.76 -6.55 0.72
CA ASP A 145 11.28 -5.22 1.10
C ASP A 145 11.97 -4.16 0.23
N MET A 146 11.20 -3.50 -0.63
CA MET A 146 11.72 -2.48 -1.55
C MET A 146 11.81 -1.11 -0.89
N GLN A 147 11.21 -0.91 0.28
CA GLN A 147 11.22 0.38 0.99
C GLN A 147 12.56 0.66 1.65
N GLN A 148 13.30 -0.38 2.05
CA GLN A 148 14.67 -0.23 2.60
C GLN A 148 15.69 0.26 1.57
N ARG A 149 15.43 0.09 0.26
CA ARG A 149 16.36 0.51 -0.80
C ARG A 149 16.23 1.99 -1.18
N ILE A 150 15.11 2.64 -0.85
CA ILE A 150 14.87 4.05 -1.20
C ILE A 150 15.51 5.00 -0.17
N SER A 151 15.74 4.55 1.07
CA SER A 151 16.37 5.36 2.13
C SER A 151 17.90 5.41 2.06
N ALA A 152 18.53 4.78 1.07
CA ALA A 152 19.98 4.68 0.91
C ALA A 152 20.51 5.43 -0.35
N LEU A 153 19.68 6.28 -0.96
CA LEU A 153 20.04 7.15 -2.09
C LEU A 153 19.84 8.62 -1.73
#